data_AF-A0A951VYR1-F1
#
_entry.id   AF-A0A951VYR1-F1
#
_cell.length_a   1.000
_cell.length_b   1.000
_cell.length_c   1.000
_cell.angle_alpha   90.00
_cell.angle_beta   90.00
_cell.angle_gamma   90.00
#
_symmetry.space_group_name_H-M   'P 1'
#
loop_
_entity.id
_entity.type
_entity.pdbx_description
1 polymer ?
#
loop_
_entity_poly.entity_id
_entity_poly.type
_entity_poly.pdbx_seq_one_letter_code
_entity_poly.pdbx_strand_id
1 'polypeptide(L)'
;MVKILISDRFYTTMGKCKIRRALSQQNAAKFGRGSFNLHSAFSVLRTHDPKYPNDPSRSGLDSICVHAAGLLAPSQTTNSLVVEVGQNIEKDLFRIFATGTSAPCISMFKPIAIPGKNHPLEAKNNEKWALPTATEDKSLWWQHEALHRRVLASYSELSPMIQTDRDAKEAEWLKLNAKEINNATTSNAIEEHYKLLQHWKTKVRSQLGKVSSLFRPLYKSYWSRKNKVLKEAL
;
A
#
# COMPACT_ATOMS: atom_id res chain seq x y z
N MET A 1 19.92 6.66 -30.66
CA MET A 1 19.30 6.61 -29.32
C MET A 1 18.95 5.16 -29.03
N VAL A 2 19.74 4.45 -28.22
CA VAL A 2 19.53 3.02 -27.95
C VAL A 2 18.38 2.88 -26.96
N LYS A 3 17.22 2.38 -27.43
CA LYS A 3 16.18 1.84 -26.55
C LYS A 3 16.76 0.58 -25.91
N ILE A 4 17.29 0.68 -24.70
CA ILE A 4 17.53 -0.51 -23.89
C ILE A 4 16.16 -0.98 -23.39
N LEU A 5 15.54 -1.86 -24.16
CA LEU A 5 14.43 -2.68 -23.68
C LEU A 5 15.02 -3.74 -22.75
N ILE A 6 15.00 -3.49 -21.44
CA ILE A 6 15.29 -4.53 -20.45
C ILE A 6 14.05 -5.41 -20.31
N SER A 7 13.80 -6.25 -21.32
CA SER A 7 12.83 -7.32 -21.23
C SER A 7 13.43 -8.57 -21.86
N ASP A 8 14.04 -9.40 -21.02
CA ASP A 8 14.40 -10.77 -21.42
C ASP A 8 13.30 -11.75 -20.96
N ARG A 9 13.30 -12.94 -21.57
CA ARG A 9 12.35 -14.01 -21.27
C ARG A 9 12.41 -14.42 -19.80
N PHE A 10 13.59 -14.45 -19.19
CA PHE A 10 13.75 -14.79 -17.77
C PHE A 10 13.07 -13.76 -16.87
N TYR A 11 13.39 -12.46 -16.99
CA TYR A 11 12.73 -11.41 -16.19
C TYR A 11 11.22 -11.35 -16.43
N THR A 12 10.77 -11.53 -17.67
CA THR A 12 9.33 -11.52 -18.00
C THR A 12 8.59 -12.71 -17.36
N THR A 13 9.24 -13.87 -17.30
CA THR A 13 8.67 -15.10 -16.73
C THR A 13 8.70 -15.06 -15.21
N MET A 14 9.86 -14.76 -14.62
CA MET A 14 10.03 -14.70 -13.16
C MET A 14 9.28 -13.53 -12.54
N GLY A 15 9.19 -12.41 -13.25
CA GLY A 15 8.45 -11.24 -12.81
C GLY A 15 6.94 -11.37 -12.89
N LYS A 16 6.39 -12.46 -13.49
CA LYS A 16 4.94 -12.78 -13.51
C LYS A 16 4.03 -11.66 -14.07
N CYS A 17 4.58 -10.75 -14.87
CA CYS A 17 3.87 -9.56 -15.36
C CYS A 17 2.64 -9.91 -16.20
N LYS A 18 2.70 -11.01 -16.99
CA LYS A 18 1.54 -11.48 -17.77
C LYS A 18 0.37 -11.89 -16.88
N ILE A 19 0.66 -12.55 -15.76
CA ILE A 19 -0.35 -12.96 -14.77
C ILE A 19 -0.96 -11.73 -14.11
N ARG A 20 -0.14 -10.79 -13.60
CA ARG A 20 -0.64 -9.55 -13.00
C ARG A 20 -1.44 -8.69 -13.98
N ARG A 21 -1.04 -8.62 -15.26
CA ARG A 21 -1.80 -7.92 -16.30
C ARG A 21 -3.19 -8.52 -16.47
N ALA A 22 -3.27 -9.85 -16.64
CA ALA A 22 -4.55 -10.54 -16.78
C ALA A 22 -5.42 -10.35 -15.54
N LEU A 23 -4.83 -10.48 -14.35
CA LEU A 23 -5.51 -10.28 -13.07
C LEU A 23 -6.04 -8.85 -12.93
N SER A 24 -5.26 -7.84 -13.31
CA SER A 24 -5.67 -6.42 -13.30
C SER A 24 -6.83 -6.17 -14.25
N GLN A 25 -6.73 -6.64 -15.49
CA GLN A 25 -7.80 -6.51 -16.50
C GLN A 25 -9.08 -7.20 -16.06
N GLN A 26 -8.99 -8.42 -15.51
CA GLN A 26 -10.13 -9.18 -15.02
C GLN A 26 -10.82 -8.47 -13.84
N ASN A 27 -10.06 -7.97 -12.87
CA ASN A 27 -10.66 -7.27 -11.72
C ASN A 27 -11.23 -5.91 -12.11
N ALA A 28 -10.61 -5.18 -13.04
CA ALA A 28 -11.17 -3.94 -13.58
C ALA A 28 -12.48 -4.20 -14.34
N ALA A 29 -12.56 -5.28 -15.11
CA ALA A 29 -13.75 -5.63 -15.90
C ALA A 29 -14.99 -5.93 -15.03
N LYS A 30 -14.81 -6.36 -13.77
CA LYS A 30 -15.92 -6.63 -12.83
C LYS A 30 -16.78 -5.41 -12.55
N PHE A 31 -16.22 -4.21 -12.65
CA PHE A 31 -16.95 -2.97 -12.39
C PHE A 31 -17.83 -2.54 -13.58
N GLY A 32 -17.63 -3.11 -14.77
CA GLY A 32 -18.36 -2.71 -15.98
C GLY A 32 -17.79 -1.46 -16.65
N ARG A 33 -18.05 -1.31 -17.94
CA ARG A 33 -17.63 -0.12 -18.70
C ARG A 33 -18.37 1.12 -18.20
N GLY A 34 -17.65 2.23 -18.00
CA GLY A 34 -18.22 3.50 -17.53
C GLY A 34 -18.45 3.61 -16.03
N SER A 35 -18.33 2.51 -15.27
CA SER A 35 -18.52 2.50 -13.80
C SER A 35 -17.20 2.40 -13.02
N PHE A 36 -16.07 2.32 -13.73
CA PHE A 36 -14.75 2.27 -13.11
C PHE A 36 -14.37 3.65 -12.55
N ASN A 37 -14.19 3.73 -11.23
CA ASN A 37 -13.88 4.97 -10.51
C ASN A 37 -12.69 4.79 -9.53
N LEU A 38 -12.39 5.81 -8.73
CA LEU A 38 -11.32 5.74 -7.72
C LEU A 38 -11.45 4.55 -6.76
N HIS A 39 -12.66 4.25 -6.27
CA HIS A 39 -12.89 3.10 -5.39
C HIS A 39 -12.60 1.77 -6.12
N SER A 40 -13.01 1.66 -7.39
CA SER A 40 -12.65 0.51 -8.24
C SER A 40 -11.14 0.36 -8.38
N ALA A 41 -10.42 1.47 -8.62
CA ALA A 41 -8.97 1.47 -8.75
C ALA A 41 -8.26 1.04 -7.45
N PHE A 42 -8.72 1.54 -6.29
CA PHE A 42 -8.19 1.11 -4.99
C PHE A 42 -8.39 -0.40 -4.79
N SER A 43 -9.57 -0.91 -5.11
CA SER A 43 -9.89 -2.35 -5.02
C SER A 43 -8.99 -3.20 -5.92
N VAL A 44 -8.78 -2.80 -7.18
CA VAL A 44 -7.86 -3.50 -8.10
C VAL A 44 -6.44 -3.53 -7.54
N LEU A 45 -5.91 -2.40 -7.06
CA LEU A 45 -4.54 -2.33 -6.51
C LEU A 45 -4.34 -3.17 -5.24
N ARG A 46 -5.42 -3.56 -4.56
CA ARG A 46 -5.42 -4.42 -3.37
C ARG A 46 -5.50 -5.92 -3.69
N THR A 47 -5.62 -6.29 -4.96
CA THR A 47 -5.87 -7.68 -5.35
C THR A 47 -4.68 -8.58 -5.01
N HIS A 48 -4.94 -9.63 -4.21
CA HIS A 48 -4.02 -10.75 -3.97
C HIS A 48 -4.26 -11.90 -4.97
N ASP A 49 -3.40 -12.92 -4.91
CA ASP A 49 -3.59 -14.17 -5.63
C ASP A 49 -4.98 -14.78 -5.28
N PRO A 50 -5.86 -15.00 -6.28
CA PRO A 50 -7.17 -15.61 -6.07
C PRO A 50 -7.15 -16.99 -5.40
N LYS A 51 -6.02 -17.72 -5.48
CA LYS A 51 -5.85 -19.01 -4.79
C LYS A 51 -5.67 -18.84 -3.29
N TYR A 52 -5.08 -17.73 -2.86
CA TYR A 52 -4.72 -17.44 -1.48
C TYR A 52 -5.05 -15.99 -1.09
N PRO A 53 -6.32 -15.55 -1.21
CA PRO A 53 -6.67 -14.14 -1.10
C PRO A 53 -6.38 -13.55 0.29
N ASN A 54 -6.46 -14.38 1.33
CA ASN A 54 -6.23 -14.01 2.73
C ASN A 54 -4.93 -14.60 3.31
N ASP A 55 -4.06 -15.13 2.45
CA ASP A 55 -2.76 -15.68 2.87
C ASP A 55 -1.64 -15.20 1.92
N PRO A 56 -1.19 -13.95 2.11
CA PRO A 56 -0.14 -13.37 1.28
C PRO A 56 1.19 -14.13 1.38
N SER A 57 1.40 -14.94 2.43
CA SER A 57 2.62 -15.75 2.59
C SER A 57 2.76 -16.85 1.53
N ARG A 58 1.64 -17.22 0.90
CA ARG A 58 1.57 -18.21 -0.18
C ARG A 58 1.44 -17.57 -1.55
N SER A 59 1.29 -16.25 -1.60
CA SER A 59 1.17 -15.50 -2.83
C SER A 59 2.56 -15.15 -3.36
N GLY A 60 2.81 -15.42 -4.65
CA GLY A 60 4.06 -15.02 -5.30
C GLY A 60 3.99 -13.61 -5.88
N LEU A 61 4.79 -13.38 -6.92
CA LEU A 61 4.69 -12.17 -7.76
C LEU A 61 3.41 -12.15 -8.63
N ASP A 62 2.50 -13.09 -8.43
CA ASP A 62 1.26 -13.28 -9.20
C ASP A 62 0.13 -12.32 -8.74
N SER A 63 0.24 -11.75 -7.53
CA SER A 63 -0.67 -10.75 -6.94
C SER A 63 -0.43 -9.34 -7.48
N ILE A 64 -1.44 -8.46 -7.47
CA ILE A 64 -1.25 -7.01 -7.74
C ILE A 64 -0.69 -6.31 -6.50
N CYS A 65 -1.31 -6.54 -5.35
CA CYS A 65 -0.72 -6.21 -4.06
C CYS A 65 0.29 -7.32 -3.71
N VAL A 66 1.55 -7.08 -4.05
CA VAL A 66 2.64 -8.05 -3.87
C VAL A 66 3.10 -8.03 -2.42
N HIS A 67 3.15 -9.22 -1.81
CA HIS A 67 3.75 -9.44 -0.52
C HIS A 67 4.97 -10.34 -0.66
N ALA A 68 6.04 -10.03 0.07
CA ALA A 68 7.22 -10.87 0.05
C ALA A 68 6.91 -12.24 0.67
N ALA A 69 7.03 -13.30 -0.14
CA ALA A 69 6.71 -14.69 0.21
C ALA A 69 7.94 -15.57 0.49
N GLY A 70 9.14 -15.01 0.45
CA GLY A 70 10.39 -15.70 0.78
C GLY A 70 11.49 -15.40 -0.24
N LEU A 71 12.50 -16.26 -0.28
CA LEU A 71 13.69 -16.06 -1.11
C LEU A 71 13.38 -15.99 -2.62
N LEU A 72 12.42 -16.79 -3.08
CA LEU A 72 12.02 -16.85 -4.50
C LEU A 72 11.00 -15.77 -4.90
N ALA A 73 10.41 -15.08 -3.92
CA ALA A 73 9.48 -13.98 -4.13
C ALA A 73 9.74 -12.87 -3.09
N PRO A 74 10.89 -12.17 -3.15
CA PRO A 74 11.29 -11.21 -2.13
C PRO A 74 10.71 -9.80 -2.34
N SER A 75 10.00 -9.56 -3.44
CA SER A 75 9.43 -8.25 -3.78
C SER A 75 8.21 -7.92 -2.92
N GLN A 76 7.93 -6.62 -2.80
CA GLN A 76 6.89 -6.07 -1.94
C GLN A 76 6.32 -4.81 -2.61
N THR A 77 5.01 -4.61 -2.57
CA THR A 77 4.42 -3.32 -2.96
C THR A 77 4.79 -2.26 -1.92
N THR A 78 5.55 -1.23 -2.32
CA THR A 78 6.08 -0.18 -1.42
C THR A 78 5.28 1.11 -1.41
N ASN A 79 4.45 1.33 -2.43
CA ASN A 79 3.52 2.45 -2.58
C ASN A 79 2.47 2.09 -3.64
N SER A 80 1.32 2.75 -3.60
CA SER A 80 0.29 2.68 -4.64
C SER A 80 -0.26 4.08 -4.89
N LEU A 81 -0.51 4.39 -6.16
CA LEU A 81 -0.92 5.71 -6.64
C LEU A 81 -2.09 5.53 -7.61
N VAL A 82 -3.12 6.35 -7.45
CA VAL A 82 -4.21 6.51 -8.41
C VAL A 82 -4.38 7.98 -8.70
N VAL A 83 -4.49 8.32 -9.99
CA VAL A 83 -4.81 9.66 -10.45
C VAL A 83 -6.08 9.56 -11.26
N GLU A 84 -7.13 10.22 -10.79
CA GLU A 84 -8.31 10.46 -11.61
C GLU A 84 -8.12 11.76 -12.38
N VAL A 85 -8.25 11.66 -13.70
CA VAL A 85 -8.16 12.78 -14.62
C VAL A 85 -9.58 13.22 -14.95
N GLY A 86 -9.86 14.51 -14.77
CA GLY A 86 -11.16 15.07 -15.12
C GLY A 86 -11.44 14.99 -16.63
N GLN A 87 -12.71 15.09 -17.02
CA GLN A 87 -13.11 14.91 -18.41
C GLN A 87 -12.63 16.05 -19.30
N ASN A 88 -12.53 17.26 -18.73
CA ASN A 88 -11.95 18.42 -19.39
C ASN A 88 -10.62 18.79 -18.72
N ILE A 89 -9.49 18.43 -19.31
CA ILE A 89 -8.14 18.69 -18.76
C ILE A 89 -7.89 20.19 -18.50
N GLU A 90 -8.56 21.10 -19.21
CA GLU A 90 -8.40 22.55 -19.04
C GLU A 90 -9.28 23.13 -17.92
N LYS A 91 -10.40 22.46 -17.57
CA LYS A 91 -11.39 22.96 -16.59
C LYS A 91 -11.46 22.13 -15.30
N ASP A 92 -11.17 20.84 -15.41
CA ASP A 92 -11.25 19.86 -14.33
C ASP A 92 -9.85 19.57 -13.79
N LEU A 93 -9.69 19.71 -12.48
CA LEU A 93 -8.44 19.40 -11.79
C LEU A 93 -8.33 17.87 -11.55
N PHE A 94 -7.10 17.39 -11.43
CA PHE A 94 -6.79 16.02 -11.06
C PHE A 94 -7.17 15.72 -9.61
N ARG A 95 -7.64 14.49 -9.34
CA ARG A 95 -7.67 13.94 -7.97
C ARG A 95 -6.59 12.89 -7.80
N ILE A 96 -5.62 13.17 -6.95
CA ILE A 96 -4.45 12.30 -6.71
C ILE A 96 -4.61 11.62 -5.37
N PHE A 97 -4.44 10.29 -5.35
CA PHE A 97 -4.51 9.48 -4.15
C PHE A 97 -3.31 8.54 -4.07
N ALA A 98 -2.60 8.55 -2.94
CA ALA A 98 -1.43 7.70 -2.75
C ALA A 98 -1.37 7.07 -1.36
N THR A 99 -0.82 5.85 -1.27
CA THR A 99 -0.60 5.21 0.03
C THR A 99 0.59 5.78 0.78
N GLY A 100 1.68 6.14 0.09
CA GLY A 100 2.90 6.62 0.73
C GLY A 100 3.53 5.61 1.72
N THR A 101 3.03 4.37 1.74
CA THR A 101 3.47 3.24 2.57
C THR A 101 3.24 1.93 1.82
N SER A 102 3.84 0.85 2.31
CA SER A 102 3.74 -0.49 1.72
C SER A 102 2.31 -1.06 1.75
N ALA A 103 2.06 -2.06 0.90
CA ALA A 103 0.86 -2.90 0.87
C ALA A 103 -0.50 -2.15 0.96
N PRO A 104 -1.10 -1.71 -0.16
CA PRO A 104 -2.40 -1.01 -0.15
C PRO A 104 -3.53 -1.82 0.50
N CYS A 105 -3.41 -3.15 0.63
CA CYS A 105 -4.40 -4.01 1.28
C CYS A 105 -4.52 -3.80 2.79
N ILE A 106 -3.57 -3.10 3.41
CA ILE A 106 -3.63 -2.66 4.82
C ILE A 106 -3.11 -1.23 5.01
N SER A 107 -3.04 -0.45 3.92
CA SER A 107 -2.69 0.98 3.93
C SER A 107 -3.84 1.81 3.38
N MET A 108 -3.78 3.12 3.60
CA MET A 108 -4.81 4.06 3.15
C MET A 108 -4.34 4.91 1.97
N PHE A 109 -5.15 5.02 0.93
CA PHE A 109 -5.03 6.02 -0.12
C PHE A 109 -5.42 7.40 0.41
N LYS A 110 -4.42 8.24 0.68
CA LYS A 110 -4.62 9.62 1.14
C LYS A 110 -4.79 10.56 -0.06
N PRO A 111 -5.66 11.57 0.02
CA PRO A 111 -5.71 12.65 -0.97
C PRO A 111 -4.40 13.44 -0.94
N ILE A 112 -3.80 13.65 -2.12
CA ILE A 112 -2.52 14.35 -2.29
C ILE A 112 -2.74 15.59 -3.16
N ALA A 113 -2.32 16.76 -2.65
CA ALA A 113 -2.33 18.00 -3.40
C ALA A 113 -1.47 17.90 -4.66
N ILE A 114 -1.82 18.68 -5.68
CA ILE A 114 -0.94 18.83 -6.84
C ILE A 114 0.38 19.46 -6.38
N PRO A 115 1.54 18.96 -6.84
CA PRO A 115 2.83 19.55 -6.49
C PRO A 115 2.88 21.06 -6.79
N GLY A 116 3.42 21.83 -5.86
CA GLY A 116 3.43 23.28 -5.94
C GLY A 116 4.12 23.92 -4.73
N LYS A 117 4.04 25.24 -4.63
CA LYS A 117 4.68 25.99 -3.53
C LYS A 117 4.18 25.51 -2.17
N ASN A 118 5.11 25.34 -1.22
CA ASN A 118 4.84 24.90 0.14
C ASN A 118 4.16 23.53 0.24
N HIS A 119 4.35 22.66 -0.75
CA HIS A 119 3.75 21.32 -0.73
C HIS A 119 4.28 20.52 0.48
N PRO A 120 3.40 19.87 1.26
CA PRO A 120 3.76 19.32 2.57
C PRO A 120 4.69 18.10 2.48
N LEU A 121 4.76 17.44 1.32
CA LEU A 121 5.69 16.34 1.07
C LEU A 121 7.10 16.79 0.62
N GLU A 122 7.32 18.09 0.38
CA GLU A 122 8.67 18.57 0.03
C GLU A 122 9.56 18.60 1.28
N ALA A 123 10.78 18.07 1.16
CA ALA A 123 11.73 17.95 2.27
C ALA A 123 11.94 19.28 3.05
N LYS A 124 12.02 20.40 2.33
CA LYS A 124 12.23 21.73 2.90
C LYS A 124 11.03 22.30 3.66
N ASN A 125 9.82 21.79 3.41
CA ASN A 125 8.59 22.27 4.05
C ASN A 125 8.06 21.26 5.10
N ASN A 126 8.77 20.15 5.28
CA ASN A 126 8.30 19.01 6.04
C ASN A 126 8.98 18.93 7.41
N GLU A 127 8.59 19.85 8.30
CA GLU A 127 9.03 19.81 9.71
C GLU A 127 8.22 18.81 10.54
N LYS A 128 7.03 18.43 10.06
CA LYS A 128 6.06 17.63 10.82
C LYS A 128 6.30 16.12 10.75
N TRP A 129 6.90 15.60 9.69
CA TRP A 129 7.13 14.16 9.55
C TRP A 129 8.46 13.82 8.90
N ALA A 130 9.06 12.70 9.30
CA ALA A 130 10.33 12.26 8.71
C ALA A 130 10.11 11.68 7.30
N LEU A 131 11.06 11.94 6.39
CA LEU A 131 11.16 11.22 5.12
C LEU A 131 11.82 9.84 5.34
N PRO A 132 11.35 8.80 4.63
CA PRO A 132 11.94 7.47 4.78
C PRO A 132 13.36 7.41 4.21
N THR A 133 14.22 6.70 4.92
CA THR A 133 15.59 6.38 4.54
C THR A 133 15.73 4.90 4.18
N ALA A 134 16.93 4.47 3.80
CA ALA A 134 17.22 3.07 3.49
C ALA A 134 17.14 2.12 4.71
N THR A 135 17.08 2.67 5.93
CA THR A 135 17.02 1.92 7.20
C THR A 135 15.86 2.43 8.06
N GLU A 136 15.47 1.66 9.07
CA GLU A 136 14.35 2.06 9.91
C GLU A 136 14.58 3.43 10.58
N ASP A 137 13.57 4.28 10.44
CA ASP A 137 13.45 5.62 10.99
C ASP A 137 11.99 5.91 11.43
N LYS A 138 11.74 7.15 11.86
CA LYS A 138 10.43 7.59 12.37
C LYS A 138 9.43 7.98 11.27
N SER A 139 9.76 7.80 10.00
CA SER A 139 8.85 8.12 8.89
C SER A 139 7.58 7.28 8.95
N LEU A 140 6.52 7.81 8.37
CA LEU A 140 5.23 7.10 8.26
C LEU A 140 5.42 5.75 7.55
N TRP A 141 6.29 5.71 6.55
CA TRP A 141 6.58 4.51 5.77
C TRP A 141 7.16 3.40 6.66
N TRP A 142 8.21 3.69 7.43
CA TRP A 142 8.84 2.67 8.28
C TRP A 142 7.97 2.25 9.46
N GLN A 143 7.25 3.20 10.07
CA GLN A 143 6.30 2.86 11.14
C GLN A 143 5.15 1.97 10.63
N HIS A 144 4.68 2.22 9.40
CA HIS A 144 3.67 1.40 8.75
C HIS A 144 4.22 0.03 8.35
N GLU A 145 5.43 -0.02 7.78
CA GLU A 145 6.10 -1.26 7.41
C GLU A 145 6.31 -2.16 8.64
N ALA A 146 6.67 -1.59 9.80
CA ALA A 146 6.76 -2.35 11.05
C ALA A 146 5.41 -3.00 11.42
N LEU A 147 4.29 -2.26 11.33
CA LEU A 147 2.95 -2.80 11.54
C LEU A 147 2.61 -3.89 10.51
N HIS A 148 2.86 -3.63 9.23
CA HIS A 148 2.60 -4.56 8.14
C HIS A 148 3.25 -5.92 8.42
N ARG A 149 4.54 -5.92 8.78
CA ARG A 149 5.28 -7.16 9.06
C ARG A 149 4.74 -7.92 10.26
N ARG A 150 4.17 -7.24 11.25
CA ARG A 150 3.45 -7.89 12.37
C ARG A 150 2.13 -8.49 11.92
N VAL A 151 1.36 -7.78 11.11
CA VAL A 151 0.09 -8.27 10.55
C VAL A 151 0.28 -9.55 9.76
N LEU A 152 1.42 -9.72 9.08
CA LEU A 152 1.71 -10.96 8.36
C LEU A 152 1.70 -12.20 9.26
N ALA A 153 1.95 -12.07 10.57
CA ALA A 153 1.95 -13.19 11.54
C ALA A 153 0.69 -14.05 11.49
N SER A 154 -0.46 -13.42 11.28
CA SER A 154 -1.69 -14.04 10.82
C SER A 154 -2.50 -12.98 10.08
N TYR A 155 -2.26 -12.88 8.77
CA TYR A 155 -2.89 -11.84 7.95
C TYR A 155 -4.42 -11.90 8.03
N SER A 156 -5.00 -13.10 7.95
CA SER A 156 -6.45 -13.31 7.99
C SER A 156 -7.08 -12.83 9.29
N GLU A 157 -6.39 -12.98 10.43
CA GLU A 157 -6.91 -12.57 11.74
C GLU A 157 -6.63 -11.09 12.04
N LEU A 158 -5.48 -10.56 11.63
CA LEU A 158 -5.02 -9.24 12.04
C LEU A 158 -5.40 -8.13 11.04
N SER A 159 -5.45 -8.43 9.73
CA SER A 159 -5.74 -7.41 8.72
C SER A 159 -7.15 -6.79 8.81
N PRO A 160 -8.23 -7.50 9.23
CA PRO A 160 -9.57 -6.89 9.32
C PRO A 160 -9.63 -5.69 10.28
N MET A 161 -8.79 -5.69 11.32
CA MET A 161 -8.69 -4.60 12.31
C MET A 161 -8.21 -3.28 11.70
N ILE A 162 -7.48 -3.36 10.58
CA ILE A 162 -6.96 -2.21 9.83
C ILE A 162 -7.90 -1.88 8.68
N GLN A 163 -8.38 -2.90 7.96
CA GLN A 163 -9.23 -2.73 6.79
C GLN A 163 -10.52 -1.96 7.11
N THR A 164 -11.13 -2.21 8.27
CA THR A 164 -12.34 -1.51 8.71
C THR A 164 -12.13 0.00 8.84
N ASP A 165 -11.10 0.40 9.60
CA ASP A 165 -10.78 1.82 9.84
C ASP A 165 -10.30 2.49 8.53
N ARG A 166 -9.53 1.76 7.70
CA ARG A 166 -9.07 2.20 6.37
C ARG A 166 -10.25 2.50 5.44
N ASP A 167 -11.18 1.57 5.30
CA ASP A 167 -12.29 1.68 4.34
C ASP A 167 -13.23 2.83 4.73
N ALA A 168 -13.48 3.00 6.04
CA ALA A 168 -14.25 4.13 6.54
C ALA A 168 -13.58 5.48 6.21
N LYS A 169 -12.27 5.61 6.49
CA LYS A 169 -11.54 6.86 6.25
C LYS A 169 -11.40 7.18 4.76
N GLU A 170 -11.17 6.17 3.92
CA GLU A 170 -11.14 6.36 2.47
C GLU A 170 -12.50 6.77 1.90
N ALA A 171 -13.60 6.21 2.41
CA ALA A 171 -14.94 6.61 1.99
C ALA A 171 -15.23 8.09 2.33
N GLU A 172 -14.66 8.63 3.40
CA GLU A 172 -14.70 10.07 3.69
C GLU A 172 -13.89 10.87 2.67
N TRP A 173 -12.63 10.51 2.42
CA TRP A 173 -11.77 11.25 1.50
C TRP A 173 -12.21 11.17 0.03
N LEU A 174 -12.88 10.09 -0.38
CA LEU A 174 -13.41 9.95 -1.73
C LEU A 174 -14.52 10.97 -2.06
N LYS A 175 -15.13 11.59 -1.04
CA LYS A 175 -16.11 12.67 -1.21
C LYS A 175 -15.47 13.99 -1.62
N LEU A 176 -14.15 14.14 -1.42
CA LEU A 176 -13.42 15.35 -1.77
C LEU A 176 -13.39 15.51 -3.30
N ASN A 177 -13.75 16.70 -3.75
CA ASN A 177 -13.51 17.15 -5.12
C ASN A 177 -12.07 17.67 -5.27
N ALA A 178 -11.64 17.86 -6.51
CA ALA A 178 -10.26 18.22 -6.81
C ALA A 178 -9.80 19.57 -6.25
N LYS A 179 -10.71 20.54 -6.03
CA LYS A 179 -10.38 21.84 -5.40
C LYS A 179 -10.20 21.72 -3.89
N GLU A 180 -10.88 20.76 -3.26
CA GLU A 180 -10.78 20.49 -1.83
C GLU A 180 -9.48 19.75 -1.47
N ILE A 181 -8.85 19.06 -2.44
CA ILE A 181 -7.57 18.39 -2.26
C ILE A 181 -6.43 19.41 -2.37
N ASN A 182 -6.09 20.03 -1.26
CA ASN A 182 -5.02 21.03 -1.13
C ASN A 182 -3.97 20.60 -0.08
N ASN A 183 -2.96 21.46 0.16
CA ASN A 183 -1.86 21.18 1.09
C ASN A 183 -2.35 20.91 2.52
N ALA A 184 -3.40 21.59 2.99
CA ALA A 184 -3.96 21.37 4.32
C ALA A 184 -4.67 20.01 4.41
N THR A 185 -5.50 19.68 3.42
CA THR A 185 -6.16 18.36 3.30
C THR A 185 -5.15 17.22 3.26
N THR A 186 -4.07 17.38 2.50
CA THR A 186 -2.99 16.39 2.41
C THR A 186 -2.30 16.22 3.76
N SER A 187 -1.97 17.33 4.43
CA SER A 187 -1.32 17.30 5.76
C SER A 187 -2.22 16.62 6.79
N ASN A 188 -3.50 16.96 6.81
CA ASN A 188 -4.47 16.33 7.70
C ASN A 188 -4.60 14.83 7.42
N ALA A 189 -4.66 14.41 6.15
CA ALA A 189 -4.74 12.99 5.81
C ALA A 189 -3.49 12.19 6.25
N ILE A 190 -2.30 12.82 6.23
CA ILE A 190 -1.07 12.23 6.76
C ILE A 190 -1.13 12.12 8.29
N GLU A 191 -1.55 13.17 8.98
CA GLU A 191 -1.72 13.20 10.45
C GLU A 191 -2.74 12.13 10.92
N GLU A 192 -3.87 12.00 10.22
CA GLU A 192 -4.87 10.96 10.49
C GLU A 192 -4.30 9.56 10.28
N HIS A 193 -3.44 9.34 9.28
CA HIS A 193 -2.75 8.05 9.12
C HIS A 193 -1.80 7.77 10.28
N TYR A 194 -1.05 8.75 10.77
CA TYR A 194 -0.23 8.55 11.97
C TYR A 194 -1.07 8.16 13.19
N LYS A 195 -2.21 8.83 13.43
CA LYS A 195 -3.11 8.52 14.55
C LYS A 195 -3.66 7.10 14.46
N LEU A 196 -4.23 6.73 13.30
CA LEU A 196 -4.75 5.39 13.06
C LEU A 196 -3.66 4.33 13.16
N LEU A 197 -2.45 4.63 12.67
CA LEU A 197 -1.32 3.72 12.78
C LEU A 197 -0.95 3.40 14.23
N GLN A 198 -0.95 4.39 15.14
CA GLN A 198 -0.69 4.12 16.57
C GLN A 198 -1.81 3.27 17.19
N HIS A 199 -3.05 3.52 16.82
CA HIS A 199 -4.20 2.72 17.25
C HIS A 199 -4.08 1.26 16.78
N TRP A 200 -3.77 1.05 15.50
CA TRP A 200 -3.59 -0.28 14.92
C TRP A 200 -2.40 -1.02 15.52
N LYS A 201 -1.28 -0.33 15.77
CA LYS A 201 -0.12 -0.88 16.47
C LYS A 201 -0.52 -1.45 17.84
N THR A 202 -1.30 -0.70 18.61
CA THR A 202 -1.81 -1.15 19.93
C THR A 202 -2.75 -2.35 19.79
N LYS A 203 -3.74 -2.28 18.89
CA LYS A 203 -4.69 -3.38 18.64
C LYS A 203 -3.95 -4.66 18.23
N VAL A 204 -3.07 -4.59 17.22
CA VAL A 204 -2.32 -5.74 16.71
C VAL A 204 -1.42 -6.32 17.79
N ARG A 205 -0.67 -5.48 18.54
CA ARG A 205 0.17 -5.94 19.65
C ARG A 205 -0.63 -6.73 20.70
N SER A 206 -1.82 -6.25 21.06
CA SER A 206 -2.68 -6.94 22.04
C SER A 206 -3.20 -8.30 21.57
N GLN A 207 -3.28 -8.52 20.25
CA GLN A 207 -3.83 -9.73 19.64
C GLN A 207 -2.74 -10.73 19.24
N LEU A 208 -1.51 -10.27 18.96
CA LEU A 208 -0.39 -11.13 18.56
C LEU A 208 -0.13 -12.31 19.50
N GLY A 209 -0.33 -12.15 20.81
CA GLY A 209 -0.15 -13.23 21.80
C GLY A 209 -1.25 -14.29 21.79
N LYS A 210 -2.39 -14.02 21.14
CA LYS A 210 -3.57 -14.89 21.06
C LYS A 210 -3.65 -15.62 19.72
N VAL A 211 -2.97 -15.08 18.72
CA VAL A 211 -2.95 -15.60 17.36
C VAL A 211 -2.00 -16.80 17.30
N SER A 212 -2.48 -17.92 16.75
CA SER A 212 -1.58 -19.01 16.37
C SER A 212 -0.82 -18.61 15.12
N SER A 213 0.47 -18.29 15.24
CA SER A 213 1.29 -17.96 14.07
C SER A 213 1.36 -19.18 13.13
N LEU A 214 0.68 -19.11 11.99
CA LEU A 214 0.67 -20.15 10.96
C LEU A 214 1.93 -20.12 10.06
N PHE A 215 2.98 -19.42 10.49
CA PHE A 215 4.17 -19.27 9.67
C PHE A 215 4.89 -20.59 9.47
N ARG A 216 4.95 -20.98 8.19
CA ARG A 216 5.85 -22.04 7.71
C ARG A 216 7.29 -21.67 8.11
N PRO A 217 8.13 -22.64 8.53
CA PRO A 217 9.48 -22.36 9.05
C PRO A 217 10.36 -21.48 8.15
N LEU A 218 10.30 -21.69 6.82
CA LEU A 218 11.06 -20.91 5.85
C LEU A 218 10.59 -19.45 5.76
N TYR A 219 9.27 -19.23 5.80
CA TYR A 219 8.68 -17.88 5.78
C TYR A 219 9.00 -17.14 7.08
N LYS A 220 8.92 -17.83 8.23
CA LYS A 220 9.36 -17.31 9.53
C LYS A 220 10.82 -16.90 9.49
N SER A 221 11.71 -17.78 9.00
CA SER A 221 13.15 -17.49 8.87
C SER A 221 13.43 -16.28 7.97
N TYR A 222 12.74 -16.19 6.83
CA TYR A 222 12.84 -15.05 5.91
C TYR A 222 12.51 -13.74 6.62
N TRP A 223 11.36 -13.65 7.29
CA TRP A 223 10.96 -12.44 8.00
C TRP A 223 11.80 -12.16 9.25
N SER A 224 12.25 -13.18 9.98
CA SER A 224 13.21 -12.99 11.07
C SER A 224 14.51 -12.32 10.59
N ARG A 225 15.01 -12.66 9.40
CA ARG A 225 16.17 -11.98 8.79
C ARG A 225 15.84 -10.55 8.37
N LYS A 226 14.70 -10.34 7.69
CA LYS A 226 14.27 -9.02 7.23
C LYS A 226 13.96 -8.07 8.39
N ASN A 227 13.51 -8.60 9.53
CA ASN A 227 13.19 -7.81 10.73
C ASN A 227 14.43 -7.35 11.50
N LYS A 228 15.64 -7.83 11.18
CA LYS A 228 16.88 -7.35 11.84
C LYS A 228 17.15 -5.86 11.64
N VAL A 229 16.57 -5.26 10.60
CA VAL A 229 16.70 -3.82 10.34
C VAL A 229 15.74 -2.97 11.19
N LEU A 230 14.74 -3.60 11.82
CA LEU A 230 13.84 -2.94 12.75
C LEU A 230 14.51 -2.90 14.13
N LYS A 231 14.71 -1.69 14.65
CA LYS A 231 15.21 -1.36 15.97
C LYS A 231 14.09 -1.44 17.01
N GLU A 232 12.86 -1.12 16.62
CA GLU A 232 11.69 -1.20 17.51
C GLU A 232 10.84 -2.43 17.17
N ALA A 233 10.88 -3.42 18.05
CA ALA A 233 9.91 -4.50 18.03
C ALA A 233 8.56 -3.98 18.54
N LEU A 234 7.60 -3.79 17.62
CA LEU A 234 6.19 -3.64 17.99
C LEU A 234 5.72 -4.77 18.90
#